data_AF-A0A7D4PSS7-F1
#
_entry.id   AF-A0A7D4PSS7-F1
#
_cell.length_a   1.000
_cell.length_b   1.000
_cell.length_c   1.000
_cell.angle_alpha   90.00
_cell.angle_beta   90.00
_cell.angle_gamma   90.00
#
_symmetry.space_group_name_H-M   'P 1'
#
loop_
_entity.id
_entity.type
_entity.pdbx_description
1 polymer ?
#
loop_
_entity_poly.entity_id
_entity_poly.type
_entity_poly.pdbx_seq_one_letter_code
_entity_poly.pdbx_strand_id
1 'polypeptide(L)'
;MLSRSAIIVGPATATSGAVSLAQGVYGARGNLELVACDSADGLWVFWFNADLDTDPLATPDVPPGNWSAGLRFAAGRRYVDAQILQSSVGPDHLEVLALTSDGVLESWFWSPGPGFQRRVTDAATGVTRFAAAHDRGTLLVTVAATEGAKRHLVSPPRGYPSRAWVLTAGGPALDVDATAEIVAAGIAADEITPGTARAATSTRAGGTTELTWRDRDGAIRHLGVPR
;
A
#
# COMPACT_ATOMS: atom_id res chain seq x y z
N MET A 1 3.49 21.75 -11.57
CA MET A 1 2.57 21.31 -12.65
C MET A 1 2.38 19.81 -12.44
N LEU A 2 1.18 19.33 -12.14
CA LEU A 2 0.96 17.88 -12.02
C LEU A 2 1.08 17.25 -13.41
N SER A 3 1.86 16.18 -13.54
CA SER A 3 1.91 15.41 -14.79
C SER A 3 0.51 14.94 -15.14
N ARG A 4 0.02 15.30 -16.33
CA ARG A 4 -1.21 14.73 -16.91
C ARG A 4 -0.97 13.33 -17.49
N SER A 5 0.26 12.85 -17.45
CA SER A 5 0.67 11.55 -17.98
C SER A 5 0.98 10.61 -16.83
N ALA A 6 0.52 9.36 -16.97
CA ALA A 6 0.89 8.28 -16.06
C ALA A 6 2.41 8.09 -16.05
N ILE A 7 2.98 7.96 -14.86
CA ILE A 7 4.41 7.66 -14.66
C ILE A 7 4.59 6.21 -14.26
N ILE A 8 5.77 5.66 -14.52
CA ILE A 8 6.15 4.32 -14.04
C ILE A 8 6.65 4.45 -12.60
N VAL A 9 6.22 3.53 -11.74
CA VAL A 9 6.72 3.43 -10.36
C VAL A 9 8.04 2.67 -10.36
N GLY A 10 9.11 3.35 -9.97
CA GLY A 10 10.43 2.76 -9.81
C GLY A 10 11.02 2.14 -11.10
N PRO A 11 12.14 1.41 -11.00
CA PRO A 11 12.69 0.63 -12.11
C PRO A 11 11.82 -0.58 -12.43
N ALA A 12 12.09 -1.20 -13.59
CA ALA A 12 11.44 -2.45 -13.98
C ALA A 12 11.82 -3.58 -13.00
N THR A 13 10.93 -3.83 -12.04
CA THR A 13 11.08 -4.88 -11.02
C THR A 13 9.97 -5.91 -11.16
N ALA A 14 10.33 -7.19 -11.13
CA ALA A 14 9.39 -8.29 -11.30
C ALA A 14 8.49 -8.43 -10.07
N THR A 15 7.34 -7.76 -10.12
CA THR A 15 6.30 -7.74 -9.07
C THR A 15 5.00 -8.33 -9.59
N SER A 16 4.07 -8.69 -8.70
CA SER A 16 2.80 -9.31 -9.08
C SER A 16 1.61 -8.70 -8.32
N GLY A 17 0.39 -9.01 -8.78
CA GLY A 17 -0.85 -8.60 -8.13
C GLY A 17 -1.12 -7.10 -8.19
N ALA A 18 -2.17 -6.67 -7.49
CA ALA A 18 -2.41 -5.24 -7.27
C ALA A 18 -1.35 -4.66 -6.32
N VAL A 19 -1.16 -3.36 -6.39
CA VAL A 19 -0.32 -2.61 -5.44
C VAL A 19 -1.21 -1.85 -4.47
N SER A 20 -0.71 -1.53 -3.29
CA SER A 20 -1.41 -0.68 -2.34
C SER A 20 -0.63 0.62 -2.13
N LEU A 21 -1.35 1.73 -2.04
CA LEU A 21 -0.80 3.07 -1.90
C LEU A 21 -1.36 3.76 -0.66
N ALA A 22 -0.51 4.44 0.09
CA ALA A 22 -0.89 5.31 1.21
C ALA A 22 -0.14 6.64 1.12
N GLN A 23 -0.75 7.70 1.64
CA GLN A 23 -0.05 8.95 1.91
C GLN A 23 0.67 8.82 3.26
N GLY A 24 2.00 8.86 3.22
CA GLY A 24 2.86 8.91 4.39
C GLY A 24 3.02 10.32 4.95
N VAL A 25 3.71 10.42 6.09
CA VAL A 25 4.06 11.69 6.75
C VAL A 25 5.55 12.06 6.63
N TYR A 26 6.33 11.23 5.92
CA TYR A 26 7.75 11.49 5.67
C TYR A 26 7.98 12.55 4.62
N GLY A 27 8.95 13.43 4.84
CA GLY A 27 9.16 14.63 4.00
C GLY A 27 8.35 15.82 4.51
N ALA A 28 8.59 17.00 3.94
CA ALA A 28 7.88 18.21 4.35
C ALA A 28 6.38 18.14 4.00
N ARG A 29 6.04 17.39 2.95
CA ARG A 29 4.67 17.27 2.42
C ARG A 29 4.05 15.90 2.58
N GLY A 30 4.83 14.93 3.08
CA GLY A 30 4.46 13.53 3.13
C GLY A 30 4.67 12.84 1.78
N ASN A 31 5.41 11.74 1.75
CA ASN A 31 5.58 10.91 0.57
C ASN A 31 4.33 10.09 0.25
N LEU A 32 4.18 9.67 -1.01
CA LEU A 32 3.31 8.53 -1.31
C LEU A 32 4.10 7.25 -1.09
N GLU A 33 3.53 6.29 -0.39
CA GLU A 33 4.15 5.02 -0.03
C GLU A 33 3.40 3.89 -0.72
N LEU A 34 4.11 3.04 -1.45
CA LEU A 34 3.53 1.97 -2.26
C LEU A 34 4.13 0.62 -1.89
N VAL A 35 3.30 -0.38 -1.62
CA VAL A 35 3.75 -1.77 -1.44
C VAL A 35 3.30 -2.65 -2.61
N ALA A 36 4.19 -3.52 -3.06
CA ALA A 36 3.94 -4.52 -4.09
C ALA A 36 4.50 -5.88 -3.68
N CYS A 37 3.81 -6.96 -4.03
CA CYS A 37 4.37 -8.31 -3.89
C CYS A 37 5.44 -8.55 -4.94
N ASP A 38 6.58 -9.10 -4.53
CA ASP A 38 7.56 -9.63 -5.47
C ASP A 38 6.95 -10.82 -6.23
N SER A 39 7.34 -10.99 -7.49
CA SER A 39 6.82 -12.08 -8.34
C SER A 39 7.30 -13.47 -7.90
N ALA A 40 8.40 -13.55 -7.14
CA ALA A 40 8.98 -14.77 -6.62
C ALA A 40 8.87 -14.86 -5.09
N ASP A 41 9.40 -13.85 -4.39
CA ASP A 41 9.61 -13.89 -2.94
C ASP A 41 9.70 -12.50 -2.30
N GLY A 42 9.01 -12.32 -1.17
CA GLY A 42 9.02 -11.09 -0.39
C GLY A 42 8.17 -9.96 -0.97
N LEU A 43 8.49 -8.76 -0.54
CA LEU A 43 7.74 -7.53 -0.83
C LEU A 43 8.70 -6.42 -1.26
N TRP A 44 8.16 -5.47 -2.00
CA TRP A 44 8.81 -4.21 -2.35
C TRP A 44 8.03 -3.05 -1.76
N VAL A 45 8.75 -2.06 -1.24
CA VAL A 45 8.20 -0.74 -0.93
C VAL A 45 8.84 0.31 -1.83
N PHE A 46 8.04 1.18 -2.41
CA PHE A 46 8.47 2.34 -3.18
C PHE A 46 7.90 3.59 -2.52
N TRP A 47 8.60 4.72 -2.64
CA TRP A 47 8.09 6.00 -2.17
C TRP A 47 8.26 7.07 -3.24
N PHE A 48 7.24 7.92 -3.38
CA PHE A 48 7.27 9.09 -4.24
C PHE A 48 7.62 10.30 -3.39
N ASN A 49 8.72 10.99 -3.75
CA ASN A 49 9.05 12.24 -3.09
C ASN A 49 8.06 13.34 -3.53
N ALA A 50 7.15 13.70 -2.63
CA ALA A 50 6.13 14.71 -2.90
C ALA A 50 6.56 16.13 -2.47
N ASP A 51 7.77 16.29 -1.94
CA ASP A 51 8.34 17.59 -1.62
C ASP A 51 8.55 18.42 -2.89
N LEU A 52 8.78 19.72 -2.73
CA LEU A 52 9.21 20.63 -3.78
C LEU A 52 10.73 20.85 -3.70
N ASP A 53 11.33 21.32 -4.80
CA ASP A 53 12.74 21.73 -4.84
C ASP A 53 13.10 22.82 -3.81
N THR A 54 12.09 23.51 -3.28
CA THR A 54 12.23 24.55 -2.25
C THR A 54 12.08 24.03 -0.83
N ASP A 55 11.59 22.80 -0.64
CA ASP A 55 11.41 22.22 0.69
C ASP A 55 12.76 21.67 1.21
N PRO A 56 12.97 21.61 2.54
CA PRO A 56 14.20 21.03 3.09
C PRO A 56 14.38 19.57 2.64
N LEU A 57 15.57 19.22 2.16
CA LEU A 57 15.90 17.87 1.70
C LEU A 57 15.89 16.88 2.88
N ALA A 58 14.74 16.23 3.12
CA ALA A 58 14.62 15.12 4.06
C ALA A 58 14.93 13.76 3.41
N THR A 59 14.79 13.66 2.08
CA THR A 59 15.00 12.44 1.29
C THR A 59 16.02 12.70 0.16
N PRO A 60 17.32 12.92 0.50
CA PRO A 60 18.31 13.43 -0.46
C PRO A 60 18.53 12.54 -1.69
N ASP A 61 18.24 11.24 -1.58
CA ASP A 61 18.52 10.26 -2.64
C ASP A 61 17.39 10.14 -3.69
N VAL A 62 16.21 10.75 -3.44
CA VAL A 62 15.08 10.72 -4.37
C VAL A 62 14.66 12.15 -4.70
N PRO A 63 14.90 12.65 -5.93
CA PRO A 63 14.53 14.02 -6.29
C PRO A 63 13.01 14.25 -6.16
N PRO A 64 12.57 15.47 -5.78
CA PRO A 64 11.19 15.91 -5.86
C PRO A 64 10.48 15.46 -7.14
N GLY A 65 9.26 14.94 -7.01
CA GLY A 65 8.46 14.50 -8.15
C GLY A 65 8.84 13.14 -8.75
N ASN A 66 9.69 12.36 -8.08
CA ASN A 66 10.14 11.05 -8.56
C ASN A 66 9.82 9.93 -7.57
N TRP A 67 9.63 8.73 -8.13
CA TRP A 67 9.60 7.48 -7.38
C TRP A 67 11.01 7.01 -7.03
N SER A 68 11.15 6.38 -5.86
CA SER A 68 12.39 5.72 -5.45
C SER A 68 12.69 4.48 -6.30
N ALA A 69 13.92 3.97 -6.18
CA ALA A 69 14.31 2.69 -6.79
C ALA A 69 13.62 1.46 -6.15
N GLY A 70 12.93 1.66 -5.03
CA GLY A 70 12.32 0.60 -4.24
C GLY A 70 13.30 -0.06 -3.27
N LEU A 71 12.76 -0.53 -2.15
CA LEU A 71 13.46 -1.34 -1.16
C LEU A 71 12.75 -2.69 -1.02
N ARG A 72 13.50 -3.78 -1.15
CA ARG A 72 12.98 -5.14 -0.94
C ARG A 72 13.03 -5.49 0.55
N PHE A 73 11.99 -6.15 1.04
CA PHE A 73 11.89 -6.66 2.41
C PHE A 73 11.05 -7.95 2.47
N ALA A 74 10.89 -8.52 3.67
CA ALA A 74 10.09 -9.72 3.91
C ALA A 74 10.48 -10.95 3.07
N ALA A 75 11.78 -11.12 2.76
CA ALA A 75 12.26 -12.27 2.01
C ALA A 75 12.05 -13.61 2.76
N GLY A 76 12.01 -14.72 2.01
CA GLY A 76 11.83 -16.08 2.50
C GLY A 76 10.38 -16.57 2.52
N ARG A 77 9.43 -15.78 2.00
CA ARG A 77 8.01 -16.12 1.85
C ARG A 77 7.45 -15.52 0.57
N ARG A 78 6.62 -16.30 -0.14
CA ARG A 78 5.83 -15.79 -1.25
C ARG A 78 4.57 -15.11 -0.73
N TYR A 79 4.38 -13.85 -1.12
CA TYR A 79 3.15 -13.10 -0.86
C TYR A 79 2.31 -12.99 -2.12
N VAL A 80 1.00 -12.95 -1.96
CA VAL A 80 0.01 -12.88 -3.05
C VAL A 80 -0.83 -11.61 -3.02
N ASP A 81 -0.86 -10.91 -1.88
CA ASP A 81 -1.50 -9.62 -1.72
C ASP A 81 -0.87 -8.86 -0.54
N ALA A 82 -0.85 -7.53 -0.60
CA ALA A 82 -0.33 -6.68 0.46
C ALA A 82 -1.02 -5.31 0.48
N GLN A 83 -1.26 -4.77 1.67
CA GLN A 83 -1.76 -3.42 1.86
C GLN A 83 -0.86 -2.61 2.78
N ILE A 84 -0.61 -1.36 2.39
CA ILE A 84 0.12 -0.37 3.19
C ILE A 84 -0.84 0.71 3.68
N LEU A 85 -0.70 1.10 4.95
CA LEU A 85 -1.48 2.17 5.56
C LEU A 85 -0.57 3.06 6.40
N GLN A 86 -0.89 4.35 6.45
CA GLN A 86 -0.25 5.26 7.40
C GLN A 86 -0.83 5.05 8.80
N SER A 87 0.04 4.76 9.78
CA SER A 87 -0.34 4.72 11.20
C SER A 87 -0.49 6.13 11.74
N SER A 88 -1.40 6.30 12.70
CA SER A 88 -1.48 7.52 13.53
C SER A 88 -0.92 7.30 14.93
N VAL A 89 -0.14 6.24 15.13
CA VAL A 89 0.42 5.84 16.43
C VAL A 89 1.93 5.63 16.30
N GLY A 90 2.67 6.14 17.28
CA GLY A 90 4.13 6.11 17.36
C GLY A 90 4.79 7.34 16.72
N PRO A 91 6.12 7.44 16.75
CA PRO A 91 6.86 8.62 16.31
C PRO A 91 6.84 8.88 14.81
N ASP A 92 6.48 7.89 13.97
CA ASP A 92 5.99 7.99 12.58
C ASP A 92 6.06 6.56 11.99
N HIS A 93 4.95 5.96 11.55
CA HIS A 93 4.97 4.56 11.09
C HIS A 93 4.04 4.24 9.94
N LEU A 94 4.45 3.24 9.16
CA LEU A 94 3.64 2.55 8.18
C LEU A 94 3.21 1.20 8.74
N GLU A 95 1.99 0.80 8.44
CA GLU A 95 1.46 -0.53 8.69
C GLU A 95 1.44 -1.27 7.36
N VAL A 96 1.91 -2.52 7.34
CA VAL A 96 1.76 -3.41 6.19
C VAL A 96 1.10 -4.69 6.65
N LEU A 97 -0.02 -5.06 6.03
CA LEU A 97 -0.55 -6.41 6.11
C LEU A 97 -0.24 -7.13 4.80
N ALA A 98 0.26 -8.35 4.88
CA ALA A 98 0.71 -9.11 3.73
C ALA A 98 0.22 -10.56 3.81
N LEU A 99 -0.48 -10.99 2.77
CA LEU A 99 -1.05 -12.33 2.65
C LEU A 99 -0.05 -13.24 1.96
N THR A 100 0.39 -14.29 2.65
CA THR A 100 1.25 -15.33 2.06
C THR A 100 0.45 -16.22 1.11
N SER A 101 1.14 -16.91 0.19
CA SER A 101 0.53 -17.93 -0.68
C SER A 101 -0.12 -19.09 0.09
N ASP A 102 0.30 -19.32 1.33
CA ASP A 102 -0.21 -20.38 2.21
C ASP A 102 -1.42 -19.90 3.05
N GLY A 103 -1.91 -18.68 2.80
CA GLY A 103 -3.10 -18.15 3.44
C GLY A 103 -2.88 -17.61 4.85
N VAL A 104 -1.66 -17.16 5.17
CA VAL A 104 -1.35 -16.47 6.44
C VAL A 104 -1.30 -14.97 6.18
N LEU A 105 -2.13 -14.21 6.90
CA LEU A 105 -2.12 -12.75 6.86
C LEU A 105 -1.17 -12.24 7.95
N GLU A 106 0.03 -11.85 7.55
CA GLU A 106 1.06 -11.35 8.44
C GLU A 106 0.91 -9.85 8.67
N SER A 107 1.40 -9.37 9.81
CA SER A 107 1.40 -7.95 10.17
C SER A 107 2.81 -7.42 10.34
N TRP A 108 3.07 -6.28 9.72
CA TRP A 108 4.36 -5.61 9.66
C TRP A 108 4.19 -4.14 9.98
N PHE A 109 5.26 -3.52 10.48
CA PHE A 109 5.34 -2.08 10.59
C PHE A 109 6.71 -1.60 10.13
N TRP A 110 6.78 -0.34 9.73
CA TRP A 110 8.03 0.33 9.45
C TRP A 110 8.27 1.45 10.45
N SER A 111 9.52 1.64 10.83
CA SER A 111 9.96 2.74 11.69
C SER A 111 11.31 3.29 11.21
N PRO A 112 11.58 4.58 11.40
CA PRO A 112 12.89 5.14 11.10
C PRO A 112 13.96 4.47 11.96
N GLY A 113 15.08 4.06 11.34
CA GLY A 113 16.14 3.29 11.98
C GLY A 113 16.00 1.79 11.71
N PRO A 114 15.20 1.03 12.48
CA PRO A 114 15.06 -0.42 12.31
C PRO A 114 14.47 -0.86 10.96
N GLY A 115 13.76 0.01 10.24
CA GLY A 115 13.11 -0.32 8.98
C GLY A 115 11.85 -1.17 9.16
N PHE A 116 11.55 -2.03 8.17
CA PHE A 116 10.40 -2.93 8.20
C PHE A 116 10.65 -4.11 9.15
N GLN A 117 9.70 -4.34 10.06
CA GLN A 117 9.76 -5.42 11.03
C GLN A 117 8.44 -6.21 11.04
N ARG A 118 8.56 -7.54 10.98
CA ARG A 118 7.42 -8.46 11.14
C ARG A 118 7.02 -8.51 12.60
N ARG A 119 5.73 -8.48 12.88
CA ARG A 119 5.20 -8.79 14.21
C ARG A 119 5.18 -10.31 14.43
N VAL A 120 5.27 -10.70 15.70
CA VAL A 120 5.20 -12.12 16.09
C VAL A 120 3.80 -12.69 15.82
N THR A 121 2.76 -11.89 16.04
CA THR A 121 1.36 -12.29 15.90
C THR A 121 0.84 -12.02 14.49
N ASP A 122 0.42 -13.08 13.81
CA ASP A 122 -0.30 -13.00 12.54
C ASP A 122 -1.71 -12.43 12.76
N ALA A 123 -2.24 -11.71 11.78
CA ALA A 123 -3.60 -11.17 11.83
C ALA A 123 -4.64 -12.29 11.69
N ALA A 124 -4.40 -13.23 10.79
CA ALA A 124 -5.29 -14.35 10.54
C ALA A 124 -4.60 -15.47 9.74
N THR A 125 -5.18 -16.66 9.77
CA THR A 125 -4.80 -17.82 8.95
C THR A 125 -6.00 -18.33 8.14
N GLY A 126 -5.73 -19.13 7.10
CA GLY A 126 -6.75 -19.64 6.18
C GLY A 126 -7.40 -18.53 5.34
N VAL A 127 -6.68 -17.45 5.08
CA VAL A 127 -7.16 -16.26 4.36
C VAL A 127 -6.92 -16.41 2.86
N THR A 128 -7.91 -16.06 2.05
CA THR A 128 -7.80 -16.03 0.58
C THR A 128 -7.80 -14.61 0.03
N ARG A 129 -8.45 -13.68 0.72
CA ARG A 129 -8.48 -12.24 0.41
C ARG A 129 -8.63 -11.43 1.67
N PHE A 130 -8.14 -10.20 1.66
CA PHE A 130 -8.35 -9.28 2.77
C PHE A 130 -8.47 -7.84 2.30
N ALA A 131 -8.98 -7.00 3.20
CA ALA A 131 -8.90 -5.55 3.10
C ALA A 131 -8.66 -5.00 4.50
N ALA A 132 -7.89 -3.93 4.60
CA ALA A 132 -7.54 -3.26 5.83
C ALA A 132 -7.87 -1.77 5.73
N ALA A 133 -8.24 -1.19 6.85
CA ALA A 133 -8.42 0.24 7.03
C ALA A 133 -7.82 0.64 8.38
N HIS A 134 -7.36 1.88 8.46
CA HIS A 134 -6.79 2.45 9.66
C HIS A 134 -7.60 3.68 10.08
N ASP A 135 -8.06 3.71 11.33
CA ASP A 135 -8.77 4.84 11.92
C ASP A 135 -8.23 5.14 13.32
N ARG A 136 -7.61 6.32 13.49
CA ARG A 136 -7.07 6.83 14.77
C ARG A 136 -6.31 5.77 15.58
N GLY A 137 -5.45 5.00 14.92
CA GLY A 137 -4.59 3.99 15.55
C GLY A 137 -5.18 2.58 15.60
N THR A 138 -6.46 2.45 15.28
CA THR A 138 -7.15 1.16 15.20
C THR A 138 -7.03 0.61 13.77
N LEU A 139 -6.59 -0.64 13.65
CA LEU A 139 -6.65 -1.39 12.40
C LEU A 139 -7.94 -2.20 12.34
N LEU A 140 -8.72 -2.01 11.28
CA LEU A 140 -9.89 -2.82 10.95
C LEU A 140 -9.53 -3.67 9.74
N VAL A 141 -9.79 -4.97 9.81
CA VAL A 141 -9.46 -5.91 8.74
C VAL A 141 -10.68 -6.75 8.44
N THR A 142 -10.99 -6.90 7.17
CA THR A 142 -11.93 -7.90 6.67
C THR A 142 -11.12 -8.99 6.00
N VAL A 143 -11.38 -10.25 6.36
CA VAL A 143 -10.78 -11.40 5.67
C VAL A 143 -11.88 -12.32 5.13
N ALA A 144 -11.64 -12.86 3.95
CA ALA A 144 -12.38 -14.00 3.41
C ALA A 144 -11.52 -15.26 3.56
N ALA A 145 -12.15 -16.36 3.97
CA ALA A 145 -11.50 -17.66 4.09
C ALA A 145 -11.82 -18.58 2.91
N THR A 146 -11.09 -19.70 2.80
CA THR A 146 -11.23 -20.71 1.73
C THR A 146 -12.65 -21.29 1.64
N GLU A 147 -13.38 -21.33 2.75
CA GLU A 147 -14.77 -21.82 2.82
C GLU A 147 -15.82 -20.72 2.52
N GLY A 148 -15.38 -19.56 2.03
CA GLY A 148 -16.24 -18.41 1.71
C GLY A 148 -16.71 -17.61 2.94
N ALA A 149 -16.41 -18.08 4.16
CA ALA A 149 -16.72 -17.36 5.39
C ALA A 149 -15.95 -16.02 5.44
N LYS A 150 -16.71 -14.93 5.64
CA LYS A 150 -16.18 -13.58 5.86
C LYS A 150 -16.17 -13.28 7.35
N ARG A 151 -15.05 -12.75 7.86
CA ARG A 151 -14.95 -12.27 9.25
C ARG A 151 -14.23 -10.95 9.31
N HIS A 152 -14.53 -10.19 10.36
CA HIS A 152 -13.92 -8.90 10.62
C HIS A 152 -13.08 -8.95 11.88
N LEU A 153 -11.91 -8.35 11.82
CA LEU A 153 -10.94 -8.28 12.89
C LEU A 153 -10.64 -6.82 13.21
N VAL A 154 -10.35 -6.55 14.47
CA VAL A 154 -9.91 -5.24 14.92
C VAL A 154 -8.66 -5.40 15.77
N SER A 155 -7.72 -4.47 15.59
CA SER A 155 -6.58 -4.30 16.48
C SER A 155 -6.55 -2.87 17.04
N PRO A 156 -6.81 -2.69 18.35
CA PRO A 156 -6.74 -1.36 18.96
C PRO A 156 -5.29 -0.86 19.02
N PRO A 157 -5.06 0.45 19.25
CA PRO A 157 -3.71 1.03 19.33
C PRO A 157 -2.96 0.66 20.62
N ARG A 158 -3.64 0.03 21.60
CA ARG A 158 -3.04 -0.29 22.90
C ARG A 158 -1.93 -1.33 22.75
N GLY A 159 -0.75 -1.01 23.28
CA GLY A 159 0.41 -1.91 23.22
C GLY A 159 1.23 -1.79 21.94
N TYR A 160 0.97 -0.77 21.13
CA TYR A 160 1.77 -0.43 19.95
C TYR A 160 3.28 -0.38 20.30
N PRO A 161 4.18 -0.95 19.46
CA PRO A 161 3.94 -1.44 18.11
C PRO A 161 3.31 -2.82 18.01
N SER A 162 3.15 -3.57 19.11
CA SER A 162 2.49 -4.88 19.07
C SER A 162 1.01 -4.75 18.68
N ARG A 163 0.47 -5.77 18.00
CA ARG A 163 -0.93 -5.84 17.58
C ARG A 163 -1.56 -7.13 18.10
N ALA A 164 -2.74 -6.99 18.69
CA ALA A 164 -3.61 -8.10 19.05
C ALA A 164 -4.88 -8.03 18.20
N TRP A 165 -5.42 -9.17 17.80
CA TRP A 165 -6.53 -9.25 16.86
C TRP A 165 -7.74 -9.90 17.53
N VAL A 166 -8.87 -9.21 17.50
CA VAL A 166 -10.14 -9.72 18.04
C VAL A 166 -11.24 -9.58 16.99
N LEU A 167 -12.25 -10.46 17.06
CA LEU A 167 -13.40 -10.36 16.17
C LEU A 167 -14.18 -9.06 16.43
N THR A 168 -14.71 -8.49 15.35
CA THR A 168 -15.61 -7.34 15.41
C THR A 168 -16.78 -7.54 14.45
N ALA A 169 -17.82 -6.73 14.58
CA ALA A 169 -19.04 -6.85 13.77
C ALA A 169 -18.84 -6.37 12.32
N GLY A 170 -17.89 -5.48 12.06
CA GLY A 170 -17.73 -4.84 10.76
C GLY A 170 -16.29 -4.46 10.43
N GLY A 171 -16.02 -4.23 9.15
CA GLY A 171 -14.71 -3.89 8.61
C GLY A 171 -14.80 -3.40 7.17
N PRO A 172 -13.66 -3.10 6.54
CA PRO A 172 -13.61 -2.56 5.17
C PRO A 172 -14.20 -3.53 4.13
N ALA A 173 -14.62 -3.00 2.98
CA ALA A 173 -15.04 -3.82 1.84
C ALA A 173 -13.84 -4.55 1.21
N LEU A 174 -14.05 -5.78 0.72
CA LEU A 174 -13.00 -6.58 0.09
C LEU A 174 -12.74 -6.18 -1.36
N ASP A 175 -13.78 -5.79 -2.08
CA ASP A 175 -13.68 -5.45 -3.49
C ASP A 175 -13.30 -3.97 -3.62
N VAL A 176 -12.11 -3.74 -4.18
CA VAL A 176 -11.60 -2.41 -4.53
C VAL A 176 -11.11 -2.50 -5.97
N ASP A 177 -11.80 -1.82 -6.87
CA ASP A 177 -11.44 -1.72 -8.28
C ASP A 177 -11.63 -0.28 -8.73
N ALA A 178 -10.53 0.36 -9.15
CA ALA A 178 -10.52 1.74 -9.62
C ALA A 178 -10.49 1.86 -11.15
N THR A 179 -10.85 0.80 -11.88
CA THR A 179 -10.79 0.77 -13.35
C THR A 179 -11.60 1.90 -13.98
N ALA A 180 -12.79 2.18 -13.44
CA ALA A 180 -13.66 3.23 -13.97
C ALA A 180 -13.05 4.63 -13.81
N GLU A 181 -12.42 4.90 -12.68
CA GLU A 181 -11.73 6.16 -12.37
C GLU A 181 -10.51 6.36 -13.27
N ILE A 182 -9.75 5.29 -13.52
CA ILE A 182 -8.58 5.31 -14.42
C ILE A 182 -9.02 5.58 -15.87
N VAL A 183 -10.11 4.95 -16.32
CA VAL A 183 -10.68 5.21 -17.65
C VAL A 183 -11.21 6.63 -17.77
N ALA A 184 -11.88 7.14 -16.72
CA ALA A 184 -12.36 8.52 -16.68
C ALA A 184 -11.19 9.54 -16.71
N ALA A 185 -10.02 9.16 -16.21
CA ALA A 185 -8.79 9.96 -16.30
C ALA A 185 -8.10 9.90 -17.68
N GLY A 186 -8.68 9.18 -18.65
CA GLY A 186 -8.23 9.15 -20.04
C GLY A 186 -7.29 8.00 -20.40
N ILE A 187 -7.13 7.00 -19.53
CA ILE A 187 -6.37 5.78 -19.83
C ILE A 187 -7.28 4.75 -20.49
N ALA A 188 -6.82 4.11 -21.56
CA ALA A 188 -7.63 3.11 -22.25
C ALA A 188 -7.79 1.84 -21.38
N ALA A 189 -8.98 1.24 -21.40
CA ALA A 189 -9.28 0.08 -20.54
C ALA A 189 -8.40 -1.14 -20.85
N ASP A 190 -7.94 -1.29 -22.09
CA ASP A 190 -7.02 -2.35 -22.52
C ASP A 190 -5.56 -2.12 -22.10
N GLU A 191 -5.24 -0.95 -21.54
CA GLU A 191 -3.98 -0.68 -20.86
C GLU A 191 -4.01 -1.05 -19.37
N ILE A 192 -5.14 -1.55 -18.86
CA ILE A 192 -5.31 -1.86 -17.44
C ILE A 192 -5.40 -3.38 -17.28
N THR A 193 -4.43 -3.96 -16.58
CA THR A 193 -4.50 -5.38 -16.21
C THR A 193 -5.66 -5.59 -15.22
N PRO A 194 -6.64 -6.47 -15.51
CA PRO A 194 -7.79 -6.70 -14.66
C PRO A 194 -7.43 -7.00 -13.21
N GLY A 195 -8.18 -6.40 -12.27
CA GLY A 195 -8.01 -6.62 -10.84
C GLY A 195 -6.81 -5.88 -10.20
N THR A 196 -6.01 -5.14 -10.98
CA THR A 196 -4.84 -4.40 -10.46
C THR A 196 -5.11 -2.93 -10.15
N ALA A 197 -6.21 -2.38 -10.65
CA ALA A 197 -6.56 -0.98 -10.48
C ALA A 197 -6.93 -0.64 -9.02
N ARG A 198 -6.28 0.37 -8.45
CA ARG A 198 -6.54 0.88 -7.10
C ARG A 198 -6.53 2.41 -7.08
N ALA A 199 -7.19 2.97 -6.07
CA ALA A 199 -7.21 4.40 -5.80
C ALA A 199 -6.90 4.66 -4.33
N ALA A 200 -6.17 5.74 -4.07
CA ALA A 200 -5.95 6.26 -2.72
C ALA A 200 -6.09 7.78 -2.71
N THR A 201 -6.34 8.33 -1.52
CA THR A 201 -6.50 9.77 -1.33
C THR A 201 -5.19 10.37 -0.85
N SER A 202 -4.76 11.50 -1.41
CA SER A 202 -3.57 12.22 -0.97
C SER A 202 -3.88 13.71 -0.77
N THR A 203 -3.14 14.35 0.12
CA THR A 203 -3.15 15.80 0.36
C THR A 203 -2.23 16.57 -0.60
N ARG A 204 -1.48 15.85 -1.45
CA ARG A 204 -0.55 16.43 -2.41
C ARG A 204 -1.28 17.44 -3.30
N ALA A 205 -0.62 18.57 -3.56
CA ALA A 205 -1.15 19.65 -4.39
C ALA A 205 -2.55 20.17 -4.00
N GLY A 206 -2.91 20.10 -2.71
CA GLY A 206 -4.22 20.55 -2.22
C GLY A 206 -5.32 19.49 -2.25
N GLY A 207 -5.00 18.26 -2.69
CA GLY A 207 -5.93 17.14 -2.73
C GLY A 207 -5.89 16.43 -4.07
N THR A 208 -5.53 15.16 -4.06
CA THR A 208 -5.50 14.31 -5.26
C THR A 208 -6.14 12.95 -4.97
N THR A 209 -6.69 12.37 -6.02
CA THR A 209 -6.93 10.93 -6.11
C THR A 209 -5.75 10.31 -6.84
N GLU A 210 -5.00 9.47 -6.15
CA GLU A 210 -3.83 8.79 -6.67
C GLU A 210 -4.27 7.41 -7.18
N LEU A 211 -4.13 7.21 -8.49
CA LEU A 211 -4.54 5.99 -9.19
C LEU A 211 -3.33 5.14 -9.51
N THR A 212 -3.43 3.83 -9.29
CA THR A 212 -2.39 2.85 -9.62
C THR A 212 -2.96 1.63 -10.31
N TRP A 213 -2.21 1.08 -11.26
CA TRP A 213 -2.56 -0.16 -11.98
C TRP A 213 -1.32 -0.81 -12.56
N ARG A 214 -1.46 -2.01 -13.14
CA ARG A 214 -0.43 -2.59 -14.01
C ARG A 214 -0.83 -2.46 -15.47
N ASP A 215 0.12 -2.05 -16.29
CA ASP A 215 -0.04 -2.11 -17.74
C ASP A 215 0.14 -3.53 -18.31
N ARG A 216 0.05 -3.66 -19.63
CA ARG A 216 0.19 -4.93 -20.36
C ARG A 216 1.57 -5.56 -20.24
N ASP A 217 2.60 -4.76 -19.98
CA ASP A 217 3.96 -5.22 -19.75
C ASP A 217 4.20 -5.59 -18.28
N GLY A 218 3.18 -5.43 -17.43
CA GLY A 218 3.22 -5.71 -16.00
C GLY A 218 3.86 -4.59 -15.18
N ALA A 219 4.22 -3.44 -15.79
CA ALA A 219 4.80 -2.31 -15.08
C ALA A 219 3.73 -1.61 -14.24
N ILE A 220 4.11 -1.16 -13.05
CA ILE A 220 3.22 -0.41 -12.16
C ILE A 220 3.16 1.03 -12.67
N ARG A 221 1.94 1.49 -12.97
CA ARG A 221 1.64 2.87 -13.38
C ARG A 221 1.03 3.64 -12.22
N HIS A 222 1.31 4.93 -12.19
CA HIS A 222 0.78 5.88 -11.22
C HIS A 222 0.32 7.16 -11.92
N LEU A 223 -0.86 7.66 -11.54
CA LEU A 223 -1.40 8.93 -12.00
C LEU A 223 -2.11 9.64 -10.85
N GLY A 224 -1.71 10.88 -10.57
CA GLY A 224 -2.42 11.73 -9.61
C GLY A 224 -3.42 12.66 -10.30
N VAL A 225 -4.69 12.50 -9.96
CA VAL A 225 -5.80 13.32 -10.50
C VAL A 225 -6.19 14.35 -9.44
N PRO A 226 -6.14 15.67 -9.73
CA PRO A 226 -6.65 16.69 -8.82
C PRO A 226 -8.12 16.46 -8.47
N ARG A 227 -8.50 16.83 -7.25
CA ARG A 227 -9.90 16.88 -6.83
C ARG A 227 -10.57 18.21 -7.15
#